data_AF-A0A059EY49-F1
#
_entry.id   AF-A0A059EY49-F1
#
_cell.length_a   1.000
_cell.length_b   1.000
_cell.length_c   1.000
_cell.angle_alpha   90.00
_cell.angle_beta   90.00
_cell.angle_gamma   90.00
#
_symmetry.space_group_name_H-M   'P 1'
#
loop_
_entity.id
_entity.type
_entity.pdbx_description
1 polymer ?
#
loop_
_entity_poly.entity_id
_entity_poly.type
_entity_poly.pdbx_seq_one_letter_code
_entity_poly.pdbx_strand_id
1 'polypeptide(L)'
;MLFFKLVIARITVPHAEKNTSIYEITDPAVLLVSKEHPSKVLTLFDYSSLSQKHLPIGLHELENEILKFQLWHAYYDFPARNFFLELEYDKAIKTELQDNGTLFQAVRGNSTPKMRARSLDHGKFFEIVFDNKCLTVDATKSKERDSYPLRFKPCVKSENQTFTFASKMLALCKLGNELCPGNEGDLTTAEAIVLKKLAEFIS
;
A
#
# COMPACT_ATOMS: atom_id res chain seq x y z
N MET A 1 13.77 -49.66 40.26
CA MET A 1 13.05 -48.39 40.46
C MET A 1 13.72 -47.33 39.58
N LEU A 2 13.18 -47.06 38.39
CA LEU A 2 13.63 -45.96 37.52
C LEU A 2 12.83 -44.70 37.86
N PHE A 3 13.51 -43.63 38.28
CA PHE A 3 12.91 -42.30 38.43
C PHE A 3 12.99 -41.55 37.10
N PHE A 4 11.85 -41.37 36.43
CA PHE A 4 11.71 -40.43 35.32
C PHE A 4 11.72 -39.00 35.88
N LYS A 5 12.77 -38.23 35.60
CA LYS A 5 12.77 -36.78 35.79
C LYS A 5 11.97 -36.15 34.65
N LEU A 6 10.77 -35.69 34.96
CA LEU A 6 9.94 -34.89 34.06
C LEU A 6 10.61 -33.51 33.89
N VAL A 7 11.26 -33.27 32.75
CA VAL A 7 11.74 -31.95 32.37
C VAL A 7 10.54 -31.17 31.85
N ILE A 8 9.95 -30.33 32.70
CA ILE A 8 8.96 -29.34 32.28
C ILE A 8 9.73 -28.23 31.56
N ALA A 9 9.91 -28.37 30.25
CA ALA A 9 10.30 -27.26 29.40
C ALA A 9 9.15 -26.24 29.47
N ARG A 10 9.35 -25.15 30.22
CA ARG A 10 8.52 -23.96 30.09
C ARG A 10 8.74 -23.45 28.69
N ILE A 11 7.81 -23.74 27.78
CA ILE A 11 7.67 -23.05 26.52
C ILE A 11 7.26 -21.62 26.91
N THR A 12 8.24 -20.74 27.07
CA THR A 12 8.01 -19.31 27.03
C THR A 12 7.62 -19.00 25.59
N VAL A 13 6.32 -18.85 25.37
CA VAL A 13 5.80 -18.22 24.15
C VAL A 13 6.54 -16.88 24.06
N PRO A 14 7.31 -16.61 22.98
CA PRO A 14 7.86 -15.29 22.81
C PRO A 14 6.66 -14.35 22.74
N HIS A 15 6.52 -13.52 23.75
CA HIS A 15 5.67 -12.35 23.69
C HIS A 15 6.19 -11.61 22.47
N ALA A 16 5.46 -11.66 21.35
CA ALA A 16 5.80 -10.91 20.16
C ALA A 16 5.94 -9.47 20.63
N GLU A 17 7.18 -9.00 20.74
CA GLU A 17 7.46 -7.65 21.18
C GLU A 17 6.70 -6.75 20.22
N LYS A 18 5.68 -6.10 20.78
CA LYS A 18 4.90 -5.04 20.15
C LYS A 18 5.79 -3.80 20.03
N ASN A 19 6.96 -3.96 19.40
CA ASN A 19 7.87 -2.89 18.98
C ASN A 19 7.31 -2.26 17.70
N THR A 20 6.02 -1.89 17.73
CA THR A 20 5.49 -0.88 16.83
C THR A 20 6.25 0.40 17.14
N SER A 21 7.21 0.73 16.27
CA SER A 21 7.93 2.00 16.39
C SER A 21 6.91 3.14 16.44
N ILE A 22 7.22 4.24 17.14
CA ILE A 22 6.35 5.44 17.19
C ILE A 22 6.00 5.93 15.75
N TYR A 23 6.87 5.64 14.78
CA TYR A 23 6.62 5.89 13.36
C TYR A 23 5.48 5.03 12.81
N GLU A 24 5.41 3.73 13.08
CA GLU A 24 4.29 2.87 12.62
C GLU A 24 2.94 3.31 13.23
N ILE A 25 2.94 3.97 14.39
CA ILE A 25 1.72 4.48 15.03
C ILE A 25 1.24 5.75 14.33
N THR A 26 2.14 6.62 13.88
CA THR A 26 1.77 7.94 13.34
C THR A 26 1.76 7.98 11.82
N ASP A 27 2.51 7.11 11.16
CA ASP A 27 2.68 6.99 9.72
C ASP A 27 2.80 5.51 9.35
N PRO A 28 1.69 4.76 9.38
CA PRO A 28 1.72 3.33 9.11
C PRO A 28 1.92 3.05 7.62
N ALA A 29 2.77 2.06 7.33
CA ALA A 29 2.84 1.49 5.99
C ALA A 29 1.56 0.71 5.68
N VAL A 30 1.02 0.95 4.49
CA VAL A 30 -0.24 0.39 4.01
C VAL A 30 -0.10 -0.20 2.61
N LEU A 31 -1.05 -1.04 2.25
CA LEU A 31 -1.25 -1.49 0.87
C LEU A 31 -2.25 -0.54 0.21
N LEU A 32 -2.03 -0.19 -1.06
CA LEU A 32 -3.06 0.43 -1.90
C LEU A 32 -3.83 -0.66 -2.64
N VAL A 33 -5.15 -0.69 -2.47
CA VAL A 33 -6.03 -1.73 -3.01
C VAL A 33 -7.10 -1.10 -3.88
N SER A 34 -7.39 -1.69 -5.05
CA SER A 34 -8.54 -1.29 -5.88
C SER A 34 -9.81 -1.99 -5.42
N LYS A 35 -10.95 -1.28 -5.49
CA LYS A 35 -12.26 -1.85 -5.22
C LYS A 35 -12.63 -2.98 -6.20
N GLU A 36 -12.22 -2.87 -7.47
CA GLU A 36 -12.44 -3.90 -8.50
C GLU A 36 -11.64 -5.19 -8.22
N HIS A 37 -10.44 -5.06 -7.65
CA HIS A 37 -9.54 -6.18 -7.37
C HIS A 37 -9.10 -6.22 -5.91
N PRO A 38 -9.98 -6.64 -4.97
CA PRO A 38 -9.70 -6.56 -3.53
C PRO A 38 -8.62 -7.53 -3.03
N SER A 39 -8.15 -8.47 -3.86
CA SER A 39 -7.00 -9.34 -3.57
C SER A 39 -5.67 -8.77 -4.07
N LYS A 40 -5.70 -7.73 -4.91
CA LYS A 40 -4.53 -7.22 -5.63
C LYS A 40 -4.11 -5.88 -5.08
N VAL A 41 -2.81 -5.72 -4.90
CA VAL A 41 -2.20 -4.58 -4.20
C VAL A 41 -1.18 -3.90 -5.10
N LEU A 42 -1.00 -2.59 -4.90
CA LEU A 42 0.02 -1.84 -5.62
C LEU A 42 1.41 -2.40 -5.32
N THR A 43 2.07 -2.89 -6.37
CA THR A 43 3.34 -3.58 -6.30
C THR A 43 4.37 -2.87 -7.17
N LEU A 44 5.57 -2.67 -6.63
CA LEU A 44 6.74 -2.23 -7.38
C LEU A 44 7.43 -3.41 -8.07
N PHE A 45 7.77 -3.23 -9.34
CA PHE A 45 8.49 -4.21 -10.14
C PHE A 45 9.88 -3.72 -10.50
N ASP A 46 10.73 -4.67 -10.93
CA ASP A 46 12.04 -4.41 -11.53
C ASP A 46 13.00 -3.59 -10.64
N TYR A 47 12.81 -3.65 -9.31
CA TYR A 47 13.59 -2.88 -8.32
C TYR A 47 15.11 -3.11 -8.45
N SER A 48 15.53 -4.31 -8.83
CA SER A 48 16.95 -4.68 -9.02
C SER A 48 17.61 -3.97 -10.21
N SER A 49 16.83 -3.33 -11.09
CA SER A 49 17.34 -2.56 -12.22
C SER A 49 17.88 -1.21 -11.75
N LEU A 50 19.18 -1.16 -11.42
CA LEU A 50 19.83 0.05 -10.90
C LEU A 50 19.95 1.16 -11.96
N SER A 51 19.95 0.80 -13.24
CA SER A 51 20.01 1.76 -14.35
C SER A 51 18.67 2.45 -14.65
N GLN A 52 17.55 1.88 -14.19
CA GLN A 52 16.23 2.45 -14.41
C GLN A 52 15.90 3.48 -13.33
N LYS A 53 15.67 4.73 -13.76
CA LYS A 53 15.13 5.78 -12.88
C LYS A 53 13.65 5.57 -12.60
N HIS A 54 12.89 5.24 -13.64
CA HIS A 54 11.45 4.99 -13.57
C HIS A 54 11.20 3.50 -13.48
N LEU A 55 10.42 3.10 -12.49
CA LEU A 55 10.16 1.72 -12.15
C LEU A 55 8.67 1.40 -12.36
N PRO A 56 8.34 0.27 -13.01
CA PRO A 56 6.96 -0.11 -13.24
C PRO A 56 6.24 -0.42 -11.93
N ILE A 57 4.97 -0.01 -11.85
CA ILE A 57 4.07 -0.39 -10.77
C ILE A 57 2.75 -0.90 -11.36
N GLY A 58 2.08 -1.78 -10.64
CA GLY A 58 0.79 -2.35 -11.05
C GLY A 58 0.10 -3.07 -9.91
N LEU A 59 -1.15 -3.48 -10.10
CA LEU A 59 -1.85 -4.31 -9.12
C LEU A 59 -1.52 -5.78 -9.35
N HIS A 60 -1.00 -6.42 -8.31
CA HIS A 60 -0.57 -7.82 -8.35
C HIS A 60 -1.03 -8.54 -7.09
N GLU A 61 -1.02 -9.87 -7.11
CA GLU A 61 -1.45 -10.65 -5.96
C GLU A 61 -0.58 -10.34 -4.74
N LEU A 62 -1.21 -10.38 -3.57
CA LEU A 62 -0.51 -10.25 -2.31
C LEU A 62 0.31 -11.53 -2.08
N GLU A 63 1.62 -11.37 -1.96
CA GLU A 63 2.58 -12.48 -1.85
C GLU A 63 3.63 -12.16 -0.79
N ASN A 64 4.03 -13.17 -0.03
CA ASN A 64 4.93 -12.97 1.11
C ASN A 64 6.35 -12.58 0.65
N GLU A 65 6.81 -13.17 -0.45
CA GLU A 65 8.14 -13.01 -1.03
C GLU A 65 8.41 -11.58 -1.49
N ILE A 66 7.36 -10.87 -1.90
CA ILE A 66 7.42 -9.52 -2.47
C ILE A 66 6.68 -8.48 -1.63
N LEU A 67 6.19 -8.83 -0.44
CA LEU A 67 5.43 -7.94 0.44
C LEU A 67 6.14 -6.60 0.71
N LYS A 68 7.47 -6.61 0.84
CA LYS A 68 8.27 -5.39 1.03
C LYS A 68 8.20 -4.40 -0.14
N PHE A 69 7.83 -4.87 -1.33
CA PHE A 69 7.61 -4.06 -2.53
C PHE A 69 6.14 -3.65 -2.73
N GLN A 70 5.27 -4.04 -1.79
CA GLN A 70 3.82 -3.79 -1.81
C GLN A 70 3.38 -2.81 -0.73
N LEU A 71 4.26 -2.49 0.23
CA LEU A 71 3.99 -1.60 1.36
C LEU A 71 4.45 -0.17 1.07
N TRP A 72 3.56 0.77 1.31
CA TRP A 72 3.74 2.18 0.99
C TRP A 72 3.30 3.08 2.14
N HIS A 73 4.00 4.20 2.31
CA HIS A 73 3.51 5.34 3.08
C HIS A 73 2.75 6.29 2.17
N ALA A 74 1.68 6.88 2.68
CA ALA A 74 0.88 7.86 1.97
C ALA A 74 1.17 9.28 2.48
N TYR A 75 1.65 10.14 1.59
CA TYR A 75 2.05 11.50 1.90
C TYR A 75 1.19 12.55 1.20
N TYR A 76 1.13 13.71 1.84
CA TYR A 76 0.27 14.83 1.49
C TYR A 76 1.03 16.15 1.68
N ASP A 77 1.43 16.79 0.59
CA ASP A 77 2.25 18.02 0.66
C ASP A 77 1.38 19.28 0.68
N PHE A 78 1.64 20.16 1.64
CA PHE A 78 1.04 21.50 1.75
C PHE A 78 2.03 22.58 1.25
N PRO A 79 1.59 23.63 0.53
CA PRO A 79 0.21 24.00 0.18
C PRO A 79 -0.30 23.41 -1.16
N ALA A 80 0.57 22.73 -1.92
CA ALA A 80 0.24 22.29 -3.28
C ALA A 80 -0.87 21.22 -3.35
N ARG A 81 -1.21 20.62 -2.21
CA ARG A 81 -2.14 19.50 -2.08
C ARG A 81 -1.76 18.32 -2.97
N ASN A 82 -0.47 18.00 -3.03
CA ASN A 82 0.02 16.83 -3.74
C ASN A 82 -0.11 15.58 -2.89
N PHE A 83 -0.59 14.50 -3.50
CA PHE A 83 -0.62 13.15 -2.98
C PHE A 83 0.46 12.32 -3.65
N PHE A 84 1.17 11.51 -2.87
CA PHE A 84 2.07 10.50 -3.40
C PHE A 84 2.25 9.36 -2.41
N LEU A 85 2.74 8.24 -2.92
CA LEU A 85 3.16 7.10 -2.15
C LEU A 85 4.68 7.02 -2.13
N GLU A 86 5.24 6.65 -0.99
CA GLU A 86 6.67 6.37 -0.80
C GLU A 86 6.82 4.92 -0.38
N LEU A 87 7.78 4.21 -0.95
CA LEU A 87 7.97 2.79 -0.64
C LEU A 87 8.53 2.63 0.77
N GLU A 88 7.93 1.74 1.57
CA GLU A 88 8.39 1.46 2.95
C GLU A 88 9.83 0.95 2.98
N TYR A 89 10.16 0.02 2.09
CA TYR A 89 11.49 -0.60 2.06
C TYR A 89 12.61 0.35 1.59
N ASP A 90 12.27 1.35 0.78
CA ASP A 90 13.23 2.30 0.20
C ASP A 90 12.57 3.67 -0.02
N LYS A 91 12.81 4.58 0.93
CA LYS A 91 12.22 5.93 0.93
C LYS A 91 12.68 6.83 -0.21
N ALA A 92 13.72 6.42 -0.95
CA ALA A 92 14.11 7.12 -2.18
C ALA A 92 13.18 6.79 -3.35
N ILE A 93 12.25 5.84 -3.20
CA ILE A 93 11.28 5.48 -4.23
C ILE A 93 9.92 6.06 -3.93
N LYS A 94 9.43 6.89 -4.84
CA LYS A 94 8.14 7.58 -4.72
C LYS A 94 7.31 7.41 -5.98
N THR A 95 6.00 7.45 -5.87
CA THR A 95 5.14 7.46 -7.06
C THR A 95 5.17 8.80 -7.76
N GLU A 96 5.16 8.78 -9.08
CA GLU A 96 5.13 9.94 -9.94
C GLU A 96 4.26 9.66 -11.18
N LEU A 97 4.01 10.72 -11.93
CA LEU A 97 3.37 10.71 -13.22
C LEU A 97 4.42 10.73 -14.34
N GLN A 98 4.29 9.83 -15.31
CA GLN A 98 5.06 9.86 -16.56
C GLN A 98 4.14 10.14 -17.76
N ASP A 99 4.74 10.36 -18.94
CA ASP A 99 4.05 10.47 -20.23
C ASP A 99 2.92 11.50 -20.23
N ASN A 100 3.28 12.75 -19.90
CA ASN A 100 2.36 13.88 -19.79
C ASN A 100 1.17 13.59 -18.85
N GLY A 101 1.40 12.82 -17.78
CA GLY A 101 0.38 12.49 -16.78
C GLY A 101 -0.57 11.39 -17.19
N THR A 102 -0.12 10.47 -18.05
CA THR A 102 -0.92 9.32 -18.48
C THR A 102 -0.54 8.05 -17.73
N LEU A 103 0.74 7.91 -17.37
CA LEU A 103 1.27 6.69 -16.78
C LEU A 103 1.59 6.89 -15.31
N PHE A 104 1.12 5.96 -14.47
CA PHE A 104 1.44 5.93 -13.05
C PHE A 104 2.65 5.01 -12.83
N GLN A 105 3.72 5.56 -12.25
CA GLN A 105 4.97 4.83 -12.04
C GLN A 105 5.59 5.18 -10.69
N ALA A 106 6.61 4.42 -10.31
CA ALA A 106 7.53 4.82 -9.27
C ALA A 106 8.79 5.44 -9.87
N VAL A 107 9.45 6.32 -9.13
CA VAL A 107 10.69 6.97 -9.52
C VAL A 107 11.70 6.85 -8.39
N ARG A 108 12.95 6.54 -8.74
CA ARG A 108 14.08 6.53 -7.82
C ARG A 108 14.68 7.95 -7.72
N GLY A 109 14.81 8.47 -6.50
CA GLY A 109 15.37 9.79 -6.19
C GLY A 109 14.31 10.89 -6.17
N ASN A 110 14.64 12.05 -6.76
CA ASN A 110 13.75 13.21 -6.74
C ASN A 110 12.48 12.95 -7.56
N SER A 111 11.35 13.01 -6.87
CA SER A 111 10.00 12.98 -7.45
C SER A 111 9.36 14.35 -7.35
N THR A 112 8.58 14.73 -8.36
CA THR A 112 7.71 15.91 -8.34
C THR A 112 6.25 15.46 -8.39
N PRO A 113 5.69 15.05 -7.23
CA PRO A 113 4.33 14.55 -7.21
C PRO A 113 3.34 15.67 -7.56
N LYS A 114 2.38 15.36 -8.43
CA LYS A 114 1.32 16.31 -8.86
C LYS A 114 -0.08 15.73 -8.75
N MET A 115 -0.18 14.47 -8.30
CA MET A 115 -1.45 13.79 -8.09
C MET A 115 -2.14 14.40 -6.87
N ARG A 116 -3.45 14.24 -6.78
CA ARG A 116 -4.23 14.57 -5.58
C ARG A 116 -5.09 13.38 -5.25
N ALA A 117 -5.73 13.39 -4.10
CA ALA A 117 -6.73 12.41 -3.75
C ALA A 117 -8.11 13.07 -3.57
N ARG A 118 -9.18 12.34 -3.89
CA ARG A 118 -10.57 12.77 -3.72
C ARG A 118 -11.33 11.72 -2.93
N SER A 119 -11.91 12.11 -1.79
CA SER A 119 -12.61 11.21 -0.87
C SER A 119 -13.98 10.79 -1.43
N LEU A 120 -14.34 9.54 -1.20
CA LEU A 120 -15.61 8.90 -1.55
C LEU A 120 -16.19 8.16 -0.33
N ASP A 121 -17.50 7.88 -0.34
CA ASP A 121 -18.19 7.04 0.64
C ASP A 121 -17.79 7.32 2.11
N HIS A 122 -17.97 8.57 2.52
CA HIS A 122 -17.64 9.05 3.88
C HIS A 122 -16.17 8.84 4.29
N GLY A 123 -15.23 8.80 3.33
CA GLY A 123 -13.80 8.69 3.59
C GLY A 123 -13.26 7.27 3.64
N LYS A 124 -14.08 6.25 3.37
CA LYS A 124 -13.59 4.85 3.29
C LYS A 124 -12.84 4.57 1.99
N PHE A 125 -13.29 5.19 0.90
CA PHE A 125 -12.74 5.02 -0.43
C PHE A 125 -12.27 6.37 -0.96
N PHE A 126 -11.40 6.34 -1.97
CA PHE A 126 -10.94 7.55 -2.63
C PHE A 126 -10.51 7.28 -4.08
N GLU A 127 -10.44 8.34 -4.86
CA GLU A 127 -9.83 8.37 -6.18
C GLU A 127 -8.49 9.11 -6.12
N ILE A 128 -7.52 8.66 -6.91
CA ILE A 128 -6.27 9.39 -7.13
C ILE A 128 -6.41 10.15 -8.46
N VAL A 129 -6.23 11.46 -8.45
CA VAL A 129 -6.58 12.35 -9.57
C VAL A 129 -5.41 13.21 -10.05
N PHE A 130 -5.36 13.44 -11.36
CA PHE A 130 -4.45 14.39 -12.01
C PHE A 130 -5.12 14.97 -13.26
N ASP A 131 -5.20 16.30 -13.37
CA ASP A 131 -5.74 17.00 -14.56
C ASP A 131 -7.07 16.43 -15.09
N ASN A 132 -8.07 16.31 -14.19
CA ASN A 132 -9.39 15.71 -14.47
C ASN A 132 -9.39 14.24 -14.92
N LYS A 133 -8.25 13.57 -14.83
CA LYS A 133 -8.11 12.13 -15.00
C LYS A 133 -8.01 11.46 -13.64
N CYS A 134 -8.50 10.24 -13.56
CA CYS A 134 -8.46 9.38 -12.38
C CYS A 134 -7.53 8.20 -12.68
N LEU A 135 -6.74 7.82 -11.68
CA LEU A 135 -5.99 6.58 -11.72
C LEU A 135 -6.97 5.43 -11.96
N THR A 136 -6.72 4.64 -12.98
CA THR A 136 -7.61 3.60 -13.45
C THR A 136 -6.84 2.30 -13.59
N VAL A 137 -7.40 1.21 -13.09
CA VAL A 137 -6.92 -0.14 -13.37
C VAL A 137 -7.29 -0.51 -14.80
N ASP A 138 -6.30 -0.86 -15.61
CA ASP A 138 -6.54 -1.38 -16.95
C ASP A 138 -7.19 -2.76 -16.88
N ALA A 139 -8.23 -3.03 -17.68
CA ALA A 139 -8.93 -4.31 -17.68
C ALA A 139 -8.05 -5.50 -18.10
N THR A 140 -6.96 -5.24 -18.83
CA THR A 140 -6.06 -6.28 -19.35
C THR A 140 -4.77 -6.33 -18.55
N LYS A 141 -4.47 -7.52 -18.04
CA LYS A 141 -3.23 -7.83 -17.32
C LYS A 141 -2.02 -7.76 -18.25
N SER A 142 -0.92 -7.21 -17.75
CA SER A 142 0.38 -7.29 -18.40
C SER A 142 0.88 -8.72 -18.40
N LYS A 143 1.25 -9.25 -19.57
CA LYS A 143 1.85 -10.59 -19.70
C LYS A 143 3.24 -10.68 -19.08
N GLU A 144 3.98 -9.58 -19.08
CA GLU A 144 5.38 -9.54 -18.64
C GLU A 144 5.50 -9.62 -17.12
N ARG A 145 4.61 -8.92 -16.40
CA ARG A 145 4.69 -8.74 -14.93
C ARG A 145 3.55 -9.42 -14.17
N ASP A 146 2.69 -10.11 -14.90
CA ASP A 146 1.48 -10.72 -14.35
C ASP A 146 0.72 -9.75 -13.41
N SER A 147 0.55 -8.50 -13.84
CA SER A 147 -0.08 -7.45 -13.03
C SER A 147 -0.99 -6.56 -13.86
N TYR A 148 -1.96 -5.92 -13.22
CA TYR A 148 -2.85 -4.98 -13.88
C TYR A 148 -2.20 -3.60 -13.93
N PRO A 149 -1.94 -3.05 -15.13
CA PRO A 149 -1.37 -1.71 -15.26
C PRO A 149 -2.30 -0.64 -14.69
N LEU A 150 -1.70 0.45 -14.21
CA LEU A 150 -2.40 1.61 -13.69
C LEU A 150 -2.13 2.83 -14.58
N ARG A 151 -3.20 3.47 -15.07
CA ARG A 151 -3.10 4.62 -15.98
C ARG A 151 -4.11 5.69 -15.63
N PHE A 152 -3.77 6.94 -15.88
CA PHE A 152 -4.70 8.06 -15.73
C PHE A 152 -5.59 8.15 -16.96
N LYS A 153 -6.89 7.95 -16.75
CA LYS A 153 -7.95 8.04 -17.78
C LYS A 153 -9.03 9.03 -17.33
N PRO A 154 -9.92 9.49 -18.21
CA PRO A 154 -11.03 10.35 -17.81
C PRO A 154 -11.77 9.78 -16.58
N CYS A 155 -12.04 10.63 -15.60
CA CYS A 155 -12.74 10.23 -14.39
C CYS A 155 -14.17 9.79 -14.71
N VAL A 156 -14.52 8.58 -14.30
CA VAL A 156 -15.86 8.00 -14.35
C VAL A 156 -16.13 7.29 -13.03
N LYS A 157 -17.34 7.44 -12.47
CA LYS A 157 -17.69 6.79 -11.20
C LYS A 157 -17.71 5.27 -11.39
N SER A 158 -16.63 4.60 -10.99
CA SER A 158 -16.37 3.19 -11.29
C SER A 158 -15.45 2.56 -10.26
N GLU A 159 -15.58 1.24 -10.06
CA GLU A 159 -14.80 0.51 -9.06
C GLU A 159 -13.32 0.39 -9.43
N ASN A 160 -13.00 0.40 -10.72
CA ASN A 160 -11.63 0.36 -11.24
C ASN A 160 -10.88 1.70 -11.13
N GLN A 161 -11.57 2.76 -10.70
CA GLN A 161 -10.97 4.06 -10.34
C GLN A 161 -11.04 4.34 -8.83
N THR A 162 -11.60 3.40 -8.06
CA THR A 162 -11.83 3.54 -6.63
C THR A 162 -10.80 2.71 -5.85
N PHE A 163 -10.15 3.35 -4.89
CA PHE A 163 -9.10 2.74 -4.07
C PHE A 163 -9.41 2.88 -2.58
N THR A 164 -8.76 2.02 -1.80
CA THR A 164 -8.71 2.10 -0.34
C THR A 164 -7.34 1.66 0.14
N PHE A 165 -7.05 1.93 1.41
CA PHE A 165 -5.86 1.43 2.08
C PHE A 165 -6.21 0.17 2.86
N ALA A 166 -5.31 -0.81 2.85
CA ALA A 166 -5.37 -1.98 3.71
C ALA A 166 -4.13 -2.04 4.59
N SER A 167 -4.28 -2.44 5.86
CA SER A 167 -3.15 -2.49 6.77
C SER A 167 -2.18 -3.64 6.44
N LYS A 168 -0.91 -3.45 6.79
CA LYS A 168 0.10 -4.52 6.77
C LYS A 168 -0.34 -5.73 7.61
N MET A 169 -1.01 -5.52 8.74
CA MET A 169 -1.48 -6.61 9.59
C MET A 169 -2.56 -7.44 8.89
N LEU A 170 -3.52 -6.79 8.23
CA LEU A 170 -4.53 -7.46 7.42
C LEU A 170 -3.90 -8.27 6.28
N ALA A 171 -2.83 -7.73 5.67
CA ALA A 171 -2.05 -8.42 4.66
C ALA A 171 -1.42 -9.71 5.20
N LEU A 172 -0.69 -9.61 6.32
CA LEU A 172 -0.05 -10.76 6.96
C LEU A 172 -1.07 -11.83 7.35
N CYS A 173 -2.25 -11.40 7.79
CA CYS A 173 -3.34 -12.31 8.09
C CYS A 173 -3.86 -13.08 6.87
N LYS A 174 -4.06 -12.39 5.74
CA LYS A 174 -4.45 -13.06 4.49
C LYS A 174 -3.40 -14.04 3.99
N LEU A 175 -2.13 -13.77 4.26
CA LEU A 175 -1.00 -14.65 3.92
C LEU A 175 -0.87 -15.86 4.87
N GLY A 176 -1.74 -16.00 5.88
CA GLY A 176 -1.70 -17.13 6.81
C GLY A 176 -0.56 -17.06 7.83
N ASN A 177 0.06 -15.90 8.03
CA ASN A 177 1.01 -15.73 9.12
C ASN A 177 0.26 -15.78 10.47
N GLU A 178 0.72 -16.61 11.40
CA GLU A 178 0.04 -17.01 12.65
C GLU A 178 -0.20 -15.87 13.67
N LEU A 179 0.15 -14.62 13.35
CA LEU A 179 0.02 -13.44 14.21
C LEU A 179 -1.18 -12.57 13.84
N CYS A 180 -2.36 -13.18 13.66
CA CYS A 180 -3.59 -12.43 13.52
C CYS A 180 -4.18 -12.07 14.88
N PRO A 181 -4.25 -10.78 15.25
CA PRO A 181 -4.99 -10.39 16.44
C PRO A 181 -6.45 -10.79 16.27
N GLY A 182 -7.04 -11.38 17.33
CA GLY A 182 -8.46 -11.76 17.34
C GLY A 182 -9.43 -10.58 17.40
N ASN A 183 -8.92 -9.34 17.54
CA ASN A 183 -9.70 -8.12 17.57
C ASN A 183 -9.60 -7.38 16.22
N GLU A 184 -10.74 -7.23 15.53
CA GLU A 184 -10.81 -6.54 14.23
C GLU A 184 -10.36 -5.08 14.30
N GLY A 185 -10.55 -4.38 15.43
CA GLY A 185 -10.14 -2.99 15.58
C GLY A 185 -8.62 -2.78 15.51
N ASP A 186 -7.83 -3.76 15.97
CA ASP A 186 -6.38 -3.73 15.88
C ASP A 186 -5.90 -3.96 14.43
N LEU A 187 -6.70 -4.65 13.61
CA LEU A 187 -6.39 -4.91 12.20
C LEU A 187 -6.54 -3.65 11.34
N THR A 188 -7.51 -2.77 11.64
CA THR A 188 -7.84 -1.62 10.79
C THR A 188 -7.31 -0.29 11.32
N THR A 189 -6.60 -0.28 12.46
CA THR A 189 -6.08 0.95 13.07
C THR A 189 -5.21 1.75 12.09
N ALA A 190 -4.31 1.09 11.34
CA ALA A 190 -3.49 1.75 10.34
C ALA A 190 -4.31 2.42 9.23
N GLU A 191 -5.36 1.75 8.77
CA GLU A 191 -6.27 2.26 7.72
C GLU A 191 -6.97 3.53 8.20
N ALA A 192 -7.50 3.51 9.42
CA ALA A 192 -8.17 4.66 10.03
C ALA A 192 -7.23 5.88 10.12
N ILE A 193 -5.96 5.69 10.45
CA ILE A 193 -4.98 6.78 10.56
C ILE A 193 -4.72 7.43 9.20
N VAL A 194 -4.46 6.62 8.17
CA VAL A 194 -4.17 7.16 6.82
C VAL A 194 -5.41 7.80 6.21
N LEU A 195 -6.59 7.20 6.38
CA LEU A 195 -7.85 7.76 5.89
C LEU A 195 -8.25 9.05 6.63
N LYS A 196 -7.92 9.16 7.93
CA LYS A 196 -8.10 10.42 8.68
C LYS A 196 -7.22 11.53 8.13
N LYS A 197 -5.92 11.27 7.93
CA LYS A 197 -4.99 12.24 7.30
C LYS A 197 -5.48 12.68 5.92
N LEU A 198 -5.95 11.72 5.13
CA LEU A 198 -6.54 11.96 3.82
C LEU A 198 -7.76 12.88 3.92
N ALA A 199 -8.67 12.62 4.87
CA ALA A 199 -9.87 13.43 5.06
C ALA A 199 -9.55 14.88 5.48
N GLU A 200 -8.62 15.06 6.43
CA GLU A 200 -8.14 16.38 6.87
C GLU A 200 -7.49 17.19 5.73
N PHE A 201 -6.89 16.50 4.76
CA PHE A 201 -6.24 17.11 3.62
C PHE A 201 -7.19 17.51 2.48
N ILE A 202 -8.25 16.72 2.29
CA ILE A 202 -9.21 16.93 1.20
C ILE A 202 -10.25 17.99 1.57
N SER A 203 -10.57 18.15 2.86
CA SER A 203 -11.45 19.22 3.38
C SER A 203 -10.92 20.62 3.07
#